data_AF-A0A354PGD1-F1
#
_entry.id   AF-A0A354PGD1-F1
#
_cell.length_a   1.000
_cell.length_b   1.000
_cell.length_c   1.000
_cell.angle_alpha   90.00
_cell.angle_beta   90.00
_cell.angle_gamma   90.00
#
_symmetry.space_group_name_H-M   'P 1'
#
loop_
_entity.id
_entity.type
_entity.pdbx_description
1 polymer ?
#
loop_
_entity_poly.entity_id
_entity_poly.type
_entity_poly.pdbx_seq_one_letter_code
_entity_poly.pdbx_strand_id
1 'polypeptide(L)'
;MVSASVLALDVEKLNLDWEWMLSVLRSVLEESGDAALANLLPDASEKVNVSTVLADSVQLTQAYSIAFQLLGMAEQISAARFRNEIEQEKGVDQLPALWGDALRELKESGVSQEQIAEHLSSIQVELVLTAHPTEAKRATVLAHHRRLFDRFVARHRGDLTVWQKSENEAAVRSLLGILWRTGEIYLDKPDLQSERRNVIDYLTHVFPAAFKPLDLRLRQAWQHVGFDPELICDPLSLPKLTFGTWVGGDRDGHPLVTPQVTAETLIDLRRSALGLLQREMTELARLLSLSAYWIAPRGEFLQEIAKRVDLLGDIGAKAMLRNPNEPWRQFLNLMLSRLPKVSAKTDGLARVDGDDFRPIAPDERFYRTSDEMLVDLRVLYDALVGVSMRETADFAVRPLMRIVQAFGFHLAVLDIRQNSAMHDKAIEQLLVAAGMADSDYTRWDEAKRIAFLEAELKSQRPFLVAGRSAGKEADAVLGALSVVRQYLHAFGSEG
;
A
#
# COMPACT_ATOMS: atom_id res chain seq x y z
N MET A 1 35.48 -8.25 4.39
CA MET A 1 34.87 -6.90 4.31
C MET A 1 34.79 -6.45 2.86
N VAL A 2 33.82 -7.01 2.13
CA VAL A 2 33.07 -6.37 1.05
C VAL A 2 31.64 -6.82 1.34
N SER A 3 30.74 -5.86 1.54
CA SER A 3 29.32 -6.01 1.84
C SER A 3 28.70 -7.18 1.07
N ALA A 4 28.31 -8.25 1.76
CA ALA A 4 27.43 -9.27 1.22
C ALA A 4 26.07 -8.60 0.97
N SER A 5 25.84 -8.21 -0.28
CA SER A 5 24.63 -7.48 -0.65
C SER A 5 23.40 -8.35 -0.44
N VAL A 6 22.26 -7.71 -0.18
CA VAL A 6 20.91 -8.30 -0.12
C VAL A 6 20.54 -9.09 -1.39
N LEU A 7 21.34 -8.99 -2.45
CA LEU A 7 21.22 -9.65 -3.75
C LEU A 7 22.31 -10.72 -3.94
N ALA A 8 22.58 -11.53 -2.93
CA ALA A 8 23.34 -12.74 -3.16
C ALA A 8 22.55 -13.63 -4.14
N LEU A 9 23.10 -13.81 -5.34
CA LEU A 9 22.48 -14.51 -6.46
C LEU A 9 23.24 -15.81 -6.71
N ASP A 10 22.52 -16.89 -6.95
CA ASP A 10 23.08 -18.07 -7.60
C ASP A 10 23.16 -17.77 -9.11
N VAL A 11 24.35 -17.35 -9.56
CA VAL A 11 24.62 -16.90 -10.93
C VAL A 11 24.39 -18.02 -11.94
N GLU A 12 24.67 -19.27 -11.57
CA GLU A 12 24.49 -20.43 -12.45
C GLU A 12 22.99 -20.69 -12.68
N LYS A 13 22.19 -20.73 -11.60
CA LYS A 13 20.73 -20.86 -11.70
C LYS A 13 20.10 -19.69 -12.45
N LEU A 14 20.58 -18.47 -12.20
CA LEU A 14 20.12 -17.27 -12.91
C LEU A 14 20.34 -17.39 -14.41
N ASN A 15 21.53 -17.81 -14.84
CA ASN A 15 21.84 -17.98 -16.26
C ASN A 15 20.95 -19.04 -16.92
N LEU A 16 20.72 -20.17 -16.25
CA LEU A 16 19.82 -21.22 -16.76
C LEU A 16 18.38 -20.72 -16.93
N ASP A 17 17.86 -19.98 -15.95
CA ASP A 17 16.51 -19.44 -16.00
C ASP A 17 16.40 -18.36 -17.09
N TRP A 18 17.42 -17.52 -17.20
CA TRP A 18 17.51 -16.47 -18.21
C TRP A 18 17.56 -17.02 -19.63
N GLU A 19 18.45 -17.99 -19.89
CA GLU A 19 18.56 -18.67 -21.18
C GLU A 19 17.25 -19.34 -21.58
N TRP A 20 16.57 -20.00 -20.64
CA TRP A 20 15.27 -20.60 -20.91
C TRP A 20 14.23 -19.55 -21.26
N MET A 21 14.10 -18.46 -20.49
CA MET A 21 13.15 -17.38 -20.77
C MET A 21 13.39 -16.74 -22.15
N LEU A 22 14.66 -16.48 -22.49
CA LEU A 22 15.05 -16.00 -23.82
C LEU A 22 14.71 -17.00 -24.92
N SER A 23 14.94 -18.30 -24.71
CA SER A 23 14.62 -19.33 -25.71
C SER A 23 13.13 -19.33 -26.08
N VAL A 24 12.25 -19.14 -25.09
CA VAL A 24 10.81 -19.04 -25.34
C VAL A 24 10.47 -17.75 -26.08
N LEU A 25 11.11 -16.62 -25.74
CA LEU A 25 10.93 -15.37 -26.48
C LEU A 25 11.39 -15.49 -27.94
N ARG A 26 12.55 -16.12 -28.20
CA ARG A 26 13.05 -16.39 -29.55
C ARG A 26 12.03 -17.21 -30.35
N SER A 27 11.51 -18.29 -29.79
CA SER A 27 10.47 -19.12 -30.42
C SER A 27 9.21 -18.30 -30.75
N VAL A 28 8.76 -17.42 -29.86
CA VAL A 28 7.61 -16.54 -30.11
C VAL A 28 7.87 -15.57 -31.26
N LEU A 29 9.08 -15.00 -31.36
CA LEU A 29 9.47 -14.11 -32.45
C LEU A 29 9.51 -14.85 -33.79
N GLU A 30 10.11 -16.04 -33.83
CA GLU A 30 10.17 -16.88 -35.03
C GLU A 30 8.77 -17.26 -35.52
N GLU A 31 7.89 -17.73 -34.63
CA GLU A 31 6.49 -18.06 -34.93
C GLU A 31 5.69 -16.83 -35.41
N SER A 32 6.12 -15.62 -35.05
CA SER A 32 5.48 -14.37 -35.46
C SER A 32 6.01 -13.81 -36.79
N GLY A 33 7.01 -14.47 -37.40
CA GLY A 33 7.66 -14.01 -38.63
C GLY A 33 8.85 -13.06 -38.41
N ASP A 34 9.26 -12.86 -37.16
CA ASP A 34 10.30 -11.92 -36.73
C ASP A 34 11.66 -12.62 -36.47
N ALA A 35 11.98 -13.68 -37.25
CA ALA A 35 13.18 -14.50 -37.04
C ALA A 35 14.50 -13.70 -37.08
N ALA A 36 14.56 -12.60 -37.84
CA ALA A 36 15.71 -11.71 -37.86
C ALA A 36 15.93 -11.02 -36.50
N LEU A 37 14.86 -10.65 -35.78
CA LEU A 37 14.94 -10.09 -34.43
C LEU A 37 15.28 -11.16 -33.41
N ALA A 38 14.78 -12.39 -33.59
CA ALA A 38 15.10 -13.53 -32.72
C ALA A 38 16.62 -13.77 -32.68
N ASN A 39 17.32 -13.67 -33.81
CA ASN A 39 18.79 -13.83 -33.89
C ASN A 39 19.59 -12.70 -33.24
N LEU A 40 18.95 -11.55 -32.97
CA LEU A 40 19.60 -10.36 -32.40
C LEU A 40 19.42 -10.24 -30.89
N LEU A 41 18.62 -11.09 -30.27
CA LEU A 41 18.53 -11.15 -28.82
C LEU A 41 19.86 -11.59 -28.21
N PRO A 42 20.23 -11.06 -27.03
CA PRO A 42 21.51 -11.36 -26.39
C PRO A 42 21.61 -12.85 -26.06
N ASP A 43 22.79 -13.43 -26.29
CA ASP A 43 23.17 -14.71 -25.71
C ASP A 43 23.99 -14.47 -24.43
N ALA A 44 23.81 -15.33 -23.43
CA ALA A 44 24.48 -15.18 -22.12
C ALA A 44 26.01 -15.15 -22.20
N SER A 45 26.58 -15.63 -23.32
CA SER A 45 28.02 -15.82 -23.54
C SER A 45 28.64 -14.94 -24.63
N GLU A 46 27.87 -14.19 -25.42
CA GLU A 46 28.38 -13.44 -26.56
C GLU A 46 28.17 -11.92 -26.46
N LYS A 47 29.17 -11.15 -26.89
CA LYS A 47 29.02 -9.70 -27.09
C LYS A 47 28.13 -9.45 -28.30
N VAL A 48 26.99 -8.81 -28.08
CA VAL A 48 26.07 -8.43 -29.15
C VAL A 48 26.79 -7.50 -30.15
N ASN A 49 26.95 -7.96 -31.39
CA ASN A 49 27.46 -7.14 -32.48
C ASN A 49 26.27 -6.51 -33.22
N VAL A 50 25.76 -5.39 -32.70
CA VAL A 50 24.65 -4.67 -33.34
C VAL A 50 25.17 -3.99 -34.61
N SER A 51 24.68 -4.40 -35.78
CA SER A 51 25.00 -3.70 -37.03
C SER A 51 24.34 -2.31 -37.03
N THR A 52 25.01 -1.31 -37.63
CA THR A 52 24.56 0.10 -37.67
C THR A 52 23.20 0.33 -38.34
N VAL A 53 22.65 -0.65 -39.05
CA VAL A 53 21.39 -0.55 -39.82
C VAL A 53 20.15 -0.72 -38.92
N LEU A 54 20.30 -1.28 -37.71
CA LEU A 54 19.17 -1.64 -36.84
C LEU A 54 19.09 -0.82 -35.54
N ALA A 55 19.99 0.16 -35.37
CA ALA A 55 20.04 1.01 -34.18
C ALA A 55 18.75 1.84 -33.95
N ASP A 56 17.96 2.09 -35.00
CA ASP A 56 16.71 2.87 -34.96
C ASP A 56 15.43 2.01 -35.07
N SER A 57 15.50 0.68 -34.87
CA SER A 57 14.30 -0.18 -34.94
C SER A 57 13.47 -0.14 -33.65
N VAL A 58 12.22 0.32 -33.76
CA VAL A 58 11.23 0.25 -32.67
C VAL A 58 10.99 -1.19 -32.22
N GLN A 59 10.94 -2.14 -33.16
CA GLN A 59 10.75 -3.56 -32.86
C GLN A 59 11.93 -4.16 -32.10
N LEU A 60 13.17 -3.80 -32.48
CA LEU A 60 14.35 -4.24 -31.73
C LEU A 60 14.35 -3.66 -30.32
N THR A 61 14.03 -2.38 -30.17
CA THR A 61 13.92 -1.71 -28.87
C THR A 61 12.88 -2.40 -27.99
N GLN A 62 11.72 -2.75 -28.55
CA GLN A 62 10.69 -3.50 -27.84
C GLN A 62 11.16 -4.90 -27.44
N ALA A 63 11.84 -5.62 -28.33
CA ALA A 63 12.34 -6.97 -28.05
C ALA A 63 13.35 -6.95 -26.90
N TYR A 64 14.24 -5.95 -26.89
CA TYR A 64 15.19 -5.71 -25.80
C TYR A 64 14.51 -5.25 -24.51
N SER A 65 13.45 -4.44 -24.60
CA SER A 65 12.64 -4.07 -23.43
C SER A 65 12.04 -5.30 -22.77
N ILE A 66 11.40 -6.19 -23.56
CA ILE A 66 10.83 -7.44 -23.04
C ILE A 66 11.94 -8.30 -22.43
N ALA A 67 13.03 -8.51 -23.16
CA ALA A 67 14.18 -9.28 -22.69
C ALA A 67 14.72 -8.73 -21.35
N PHE A 68 14.88 -7.42 -21.22
CA PHE A 68 15.35 -6.81 -19.97
C PHE A 68 14.38 -7.02 -18.80
N GLN A 69 13.07 -7.03 -19.05
CA GLN A 69 12.08 -7.36 -18.01
C GLN A 69 12.16 -8.82 -17.58
N LEU A 70 12.33 -9.73 -18.53
CA LEU A 70 12.52 -11.15 -18.25
C LEU A 70 13.78 -11.39 -17.41
N LEU A 71 14.88 -10.68 -17.70
CA LEU A 71 16.09 -10.72 -16.88
C LEU A 71 15.81 -10.28 -15.45
N GLY A 72 15.12 -9.14 -15.27
CA GLY A 72 14.73 -8.67 -13.93
C GLY A 72 13.84 -9.67 -13.17
N MET A 73 12.95 -10.38 -13.86
CA MET A 73 12.16 -11.45 -13.26
C MET A 73 13.03 -12.65 -12.84
N ALA A 74 13.98 -13.06 -13.70
CA ALA A 74 14.92 -14.13 -13.40
C ALA A 74 15.81 -13.78 -12.18
N GLU A 75 16.30 -12.54 -12.09
CA GLU A 75 17.06 -12.03 -10.94
C GLU A 75 16.23 -12.09 -9.65
N GLN A 76 14.97 -11.63 -9.69
CA GLN A 76 14.08 -11.69 -8.54
C GLN A 76 13.81 -13.12 -8.07
N ILE A 77 13.58 -14.05 -9.01
CA ILE A 77 13.36 -15.47 -8.72
C ILE A 77 14.62 -16.11 -8.14
N SER A 78 15.79 -15.88 -8.75
CA SER A 78 17.07 -16.40 -8.27
C SER A 78 17.37 -15.89 -6.86
N ALA A 79 17.19 -14.59 -6.60
CA ALA A 79 17.36 -14.01 -5.27
C ALA A 79 16.39 -14.62 -4.24
N ALA A 80 15.12 -14.84 -4.61
CA ALA A 80 14.16 -15.50 -3.73
C ALA A 80 14.54 -16.95 -3.41
N ARG A 81 15.00 -17.71 -4.41
CA ARG A 81 15.46 -19.09 -4.23
C ARG A 81 16.71 -19.16 -3.37
N PHE A 82 17.69 -18.31 -3.62
CA PHE A 82 18.91 -18.22 -2.82
C PHE A 82 18.58 -17.96 -1.35
N ARG A 83 17.67 -17.01 -1.06
CA ARG A 83 17.21 -16.76 0.31
C ARG A 83 16.57 -18.00 0.95
N ASN A 84 15.72 -18.71 0.22
CA ASN A 84 15.08 -19.93 0.72
C ASN A 84 16.10 -21.03 1.02
N GLU A 85 17.11 -21.21 0.17
CA GLU A 85 18.18 -22.20 0.35
C GLU A 85 19.00 -21.89 1.61
N ILE A 86 19.43 -20.63 1.77
CA ILE A 86 20.15 -20.21 2.99
C ILE A 86 19.29 -20.39 4.25
N GLU A 87 18.01 -19.99 4.20
CA GLU A 87 17.09 -20.14 5.34
C GLU A 87 16.90 -21.61 5.73
N GLN A 88 16.80 -22.51 4.74
CA GLN A 88 16.66 -23.95 4.96
C GLN A 88 17.94 -24.60 5.49
N GLU A 89 19.10 -24.23 4.97
CA GLU A 89 20.38 -24.85 5.31
C GLU A 89 20.99 -24.29 6.60
N LYS A 90 20.87 -22.97 6.82
CA LYS A 90 21.62 -22.24 7.86
C LYS A 90 20.74 -21.59 8.92
N GLY A 91 19.43 -21.45 8.69
CA GLY A 91 18.50 -20.83 9.62
C GLY A 91 18.15 -19.37 9.28
N VAL A 92 17.15 -18.86 9.99
CA VAL A 92 16.48 -17.57 9.69
C VAL A 92 17.34 -16.35 10.06
N ASP A 93 18.29 -16.53 10.97
CA ASP A 93 19.22 -15.48 11.42
C ASP A 93 20.41 -15.30 10.47
N GLN A 94 20.73 -16.29 9.64
CA GLN A 94 21.88 -16.25 8.73
C GLN A 94 21.60 -15.49 7.42
N LEU A 95 20.39 -14.94 7.26
CA LEU A 95 20.02 -14.08 6.13
C LEU A 95 20.39 -12.62 6.42
N PRO A 96 21.37 -12.04 5.69
CA PRO A 96 21.82 -10.67 5.95
C PRO A 96 20.69 -9.65 5.85
N ALA A 97 20.74 -8.63 6.72
CA ALA A 97 19.81 -7.49 6.74
C ALA A 97 18.33 -7.85 6.90
N LEU A 98 18.02 -9.03 7.48
CA LEU A 98 16.68 -9.40 7.93
C LEU A 98 16.58 -9.40 9.46
N TRP A 99 15.36 -9.62 9.98
CA TRP A 99 15.08 -9.59 11.42
C TRP A 99 16.03 -10.45 12.26
N GLY A 100 16.33 -11.68 11.85
CA GLY A 100 17.18 -12.57 12.64
C GLY A 100 18.62 -12.09 12.75
N ASP A 101 19.17 -11.55 11.65
CA ASP A 101 20.51 -10.96 11.61
C ASP A 101 20.61 -9.74 12.54
N ALA A 102 19.69 -8.79 12.39
CA ALA A 102 19.64 -7.58 13.22
C ALA A 102 19.42 -7.88 14.72
N LEU A 103 18.52 -8.82 15.05
CA LEU A 103 18.27 -9.21 16.44
C LEU A 103 19.48 -9.94 17.04
N ARG A 104 20.20 -10.76 16.26
CA ARG A 104 21.44 -11.39 16.71
C ARG A 104 22.53 -10.35 16.98
N GLU A 105 22.72 -9.38 16.10
CA GLU A 105 23.69 -8.29 16.30
C GLU A 105 23.37 -7.46 17.56
N LEU A 106 22.09 -7.16 17.81
CA LEU A 106 21.66 -6.47 19.03
C LEU A 106 21.93 -7.30 20.29
N LYS A 107 21.70 -8.62 20.23
CA LYS A 107 22.02 -9.53 21.32
C LYS A 107 23.53 -9.60 21.60
N GLU A 108 24.34 -9.73 20.55
CA GLU A 108 25.80 -9.80 20.63
C GLU A 108 26.45 -8.50 21.12
N SER A 109 25.81 -7.35 20.85
CA SER A 109 26.20 -6.05 21.40
C SER A 109 25.75 -5.81 22.84
N GLY A 110 25.04 -6.76 23.46
CA GLY A 110 24.66 -6.73 24.87
C GLY A 110 23.34 -6.00 25.17
N VAL A 111 22.53 -5.71 24.16
CA VAL A 111 21.19 -5.15 24.37
C VAL A 111 20.25 -6.25 24.86
N SER A 112 19.58 -6.03 25.98
CA SER A 112 18.64 -7.01 26.54
C SER A 112 17.36 -7.11 25.70
N GLN A 113 16.72 -8.28 25.71
CA GLN A 113 15.46 -8.51 25.00
C GLN A 113 14.35 -7.57 25.47
N GLU A 114 14.34 -7.19 26.75
CA GLU A 114 13.36 -6.27 27.34
C GLU A 114 13.52 -4.87 26.75
N GLN A 115 14.76 -4.39 26.62
CA GLN A 115 15.06 -3.11 25.97
C GLN A 115 14.67 -3.14 24.49
N ILE A 116 14.98 -4.23 23.78
CA ILE A 116 14.62 -4.34 22.35
C ILE A 116 13.09 -4.31 22.22
N ALA A 117 12.36 -5.09 23.02
CA ALA A 117 10.89 -5.16 22.98
C ALA A 117 10.23 -3.81 23.28
N GLU A 118 10.73 -3.07 24.27
CA GLU A 118 10.26 -1.72 24.59
C GLU A 118 10.40 -0.78 23.38
N HIS A 119 11.57 -0.79 22.72
CA HIS A 119 11.85 0.08 21.59
C HIS A 119 11.14 -0.33 20.30
N LEU A 120 10.80 -1.60 20.08
CA LEU A 120 10.10 -2.05 18.86
C LEU A 120 8.81 -1.26 18.59
N SER A 121 8.03 -0.98 19.64
CA SER A 121 6.76 -0.24 19.53
C SER A 121 6.91 1.23 19.12
N SER A 122 8.11 1.80 19.33
CA SER A 122 8.43 3.18 18.96
C SER A 122 8.88 3.34 17.51
N ILE A 123 9.23 2.24 16.84
CA ILE A 123 9.68 2.26 15.45
C ILE A 123 8.46 2.50 14.56
N GLN A 124 8.53 3.56 13.75
CA GLN A 124 7.56 3.85 12.70
C GLN A 124 8.30 4.01 11.37
N VAL A 125 7.84 3.26 10.37
CA VAL A 125 8.30 3.35 8.99
C VAL A 125 7.13 3.83 8.14
N GLU A 126 7.31 4.93 7.42
CA GLU A 126 6.31 5.44 6.48
C GLU A 126 6.79 5.22 5.04
N LEU A 127 5.98 4.51 4.25
CA LEU A 127 6.25 4.27 2.83
C LEU A 127 5.43 5.25 1.99
N VAL A 128 6.11 6.24 1.40
CA VAL A 128 5.47 7.27 0.56
C VAL A 128 5.52 6.87 -0.90
N LEU A 129 4.37 6.57 -1.49
CA LEU A 129 4.24 6.21 -2.90
C LEU A 129 4.26 7.45 -3.80
N THR A 130 5.10 7.43 -4.81
CA THR A 130 5.16 8.48 -5.84
C THR A 130 4.64 7.96 -7.17
N ALA A 131 4.15 8.85 -8.03
CA ALA A 131 3.98 8.52 -9.44
C ALA A 131 5.35 8.16 -10.02
N HIS A 132 5.42 7.11 -10.83
CA HIS A 132 6.68 6.72 -11.45
C HIS A 132 6.92 7.59 -12.68
N PRO A 133 7.92 8.50 -12.67
CA PRO A 133 8.06 9.56 -13.67
C PRO A 133 8.33 9.05 -15.09
N THR A 134 8.74 7.79 -15.23
CA THR A 134 9.11 7.15 -16.50
C THR A 134 8.36 5.83 -16.76
N GLU A 135 7.25 5.55 -16.05
CA GLU A 135 6.49 4.30 -16.28
C GLU A 135 5.72 4.39 -17.61
N ALA A 136 6.45 4.10 -18.68
CA ALA A 136 5.96 4.08 -20.06
C ALA A 136 5.14 2.81 -20.37
N LYS A 137 4.59 2.12 -19.36
CA LYS A 137 3.88 0.84 -19.54
C LYS A 137 2.42 0.99 -19.15
N ARG A 138 1.53 0.48 -20.00
CA ARG A 138 0.09 0.42 -19.70
C ARG A 138 -0.16 -0.55 -18.54
N ALA A 139 -1.18 -0.28 -17.74
CA ALA A 139 -1.61 -1.17 -16.65
C ALA A 139 -1.86 -2.62 -17.12
N THR A 140 -2.33 -2.79 -18.37
CA THR A 140 -2.49 -4.11 -19.00
C THR A 140 -1.16 -4.83 -19.20
N VAL A 141 -0.10 -4.13 -19.63
CA VAL A 141 1.26 -4.68 -19.79
C VAL A 141 1.83 -5.09 -18.43
N LEU A 142 1.67 -4.25 -17.40
CA LEU A 142 2.06 -4.60 -16.03
C LEU A 142 1.32 -5.84 -15.51
N ALA A 143 0.02 -5.96 -15.81
CA ALA A 143 -0.76 -7.16 -15.46
C ALA A 143 -0.25 -8.41 -16.18
N HIS A 144 0.15 -8.30 -17.46
CA HIS A 144 0.77 -9.40 -18.18
C HIS A 144 2.14 -9.77 -17.59
N HIS A 145 2.96 -8.80 -17.18
CA HIS A 145 4.21 -9.07 -16.48
C HIS A 145 3.99 -9.81 -15.15
N ARG A 146 3.00 -9.40 -14.33
CA ARG A 146 2.64 -10.11 -13.10
C ARG A 146 2.26 -11.58 -13.38
N ARG A 147 1.39 -11.81 -14.37
CA ARG A 147 1.00 -13.17 -14.79
C ARG A 147 2.20 -13.99 -15.26
N LEU A 148 3.12 -13.37 -15.99
CA LEU A 148 4.31 -14.03 -16.50
C LEU A 148 5.26 -14.42 -15.35
N PHE A 149 5.47 -13.50 -14.41
CA PHE A 149 6.24 -13.75 -13.19
C PHE A 149 5.66 -14.92 -12.39
N ASP A 150 4.33 -14.97 -12.18
CA ASP A 150 3.67 -16.09 -11.49
C ASP A 150 3.94 -17.44 -12.18
N ARG A 151 3.94 -17.46 -13.52
CA ARG A 151 4.24 -18.67 -14.31
C ARG A 151 5.70 -19.07 -14.25
N PHE A 152 6.61 -18.11 -14.16
CA PHE A 152 8.03 -18.39 -13.91
C PHE A 152 8.26 -18.93 -12.50
N VAL A 153 7.66 -18.34 -11.48
CA VAL A 153 7.69 -18.88 -10.11
C VAL A 153 7.11 -20.29 -10.07
N ALA A 154 5.98 -20.54 -10.73
CA ALA A 154 5.35 -21.86 -10.79
C ALA A 154 6.25 -22.92 -11.43
N ARG A 155 7.08 -22.56 -12.43
CA ARG A 155 8.02 -23.48 -13.08
C ARG A 155 8.99 -24.15 -12.10
N HIS A 156 9.36 -23.47 -11.03
CA HIS A 156 10.29 -23.97 -10.01
C HIS A 156 9.65 -24.91 -8.99
N ARG A 157 8.34 -25.18 -9.10
CA ARG A 157 7.68 -26.15 -8.23
C ARG A 157 8.10 -27.57 -8.61
N GLY A 158 8.73 -28.26 -7.66
CA GLY A 158 9.30 -29.60 -7.86
C GLY A 158 8.26 -30.71 -8.08
N ASP A 159 7.00 -30.46 -7.75
CA ASP A 159 5.89 -31.41 -7.75
C ASP A 159 5.01 -31.36 -9.01
N LEU A 160 5.38 -30.57 -10.03
CA LEU A 160 4.61 -30.49 -11.26
C LEU A 160 4.66 -31.79 -12.09
N THR A 161 3.48 -32.30 -12.43
CA THR A 161 3.31 -33.38 -13.42
C THR A 161 3.74 -32.95 -14.82
N VAL A 162 3.95 -33.92 -15.72
CA VAL A 162 4.32 -33.66 -17.13
C VAL A 162 3.30 -32.75 -17.82
N TRP A 163 2.00 -33.00 -17.61
CA TRP A 163 0.94 -32.16 -18.18
C TRP A 163 0.98 -30.73 -17.62
N GLN A 164 1.18 -30.55 -16.31
CA GLN A 164 1.27 -29.21 -15.70
C GLN A 164 2.49 -28.43 -16.19
N LYS A 165 3.64 -29.10 -16.39
CA LYS A 165 4.83 -28.47 -16.99
C LYS A 165 4.54 -27.98 -18.40
N SER A 166 3.87 -28.81 -19.21
CA SER A 166 3.48 -28.45 -20.58
C SER A 166 2.45 -27.32 -20.62
N GLU A 167 1.44 -27.31 -19.73
CA GLU A 167 0.48 -26.21 -19.60
C GLU A 167 1.16 -24.90 -19.23
N ASN A 168 2.08 -24.93 -18.25
CA ASN A 168 2.79 -23.74 -17.82
C ASN A 168 3.65 -23.15 -18.94
N GLU A 169 4.35 -24.01 -19.69
CA GLU A 169 5.14 -23.57 -20.86
C GLU A 169 4.27 -22.96 -21.96
N ALA A 170 3.13 -23.59 -22.28
CA ALA A 170 2.17 -23.05 -23.24
C ALA A 170 1.60 -21.70 -22.77
N ALA A 171 1.31 -21.55 -21.48
CA ALA A 171 0.84 -20.29 -20.89
C ALA A 171 1.90 -19.19 -20.98
N VAL A 172 3.17 -19.48 -20.67
CA VAL A 172 4.30 -18.54 -20.82
C VAL A 172 4.42 -18.10 -22.28
N ARG A 173 4.44 -19.05 -23.22
CA ARG A 173 4.52 -18.75 -24.66
C ARG A 173 3.38 -17.85 -25.13
N SER A 174 2.15 -18.15 -24.71
CA SER A 174 0.96 -17.36 -25.01
C SER A 174 1.07 -15.93 -24.46
N LEU A 175 1.49 -15.77 -23.19
CA LEU A 175 1.65 -14.45 -22.57
C LEU A 175 2.73 -13.62 -23.24
N LEU A 176 3.88 -14.22 -23.59
CA LEU A 176 4.93 -13.54 -24.36
C LEU A 176 4.45 -13.16 -25.76
N GLY A 177 3.68 -14.02 -26.43
CA GLY A 177 3.08 -13.72 -27.73
C GLY A 177 2.08 -12.56 -27.68
N ILE A 178 1.32 -12.44 -26.59
CA ILE A 178 0.45 -11.29 -26.32
C ILE A 178 1.28 -10.04 -26.05
N LEU A 179 2.29 -10.10 -25.17
CA LEU A 179 3.16 -8.96 -24.85
C LEU A 179 3.85 -8.41 -26.10
N TRP A 180 4.39 -9.30 -26.96
CA TRP A 180 5.03 -8.93 -28.23
C TRP A 180 4.07 -8.16 -29.15
N ARG A 181 2.84 -8.62 -29.31
CA ARG A 181 1.85 -7.96 -30.18
C ARG A 181 1.20 -6.74 -29.54
N THR A 182 1.21 -6.67 -28.21
CA THR A 182 0.62 -5.54 -27.46
C THR A 182 1.53 -4.32 -27.52
N GLY A 183 2.85 -4.51 -27.41
CA GLY A 183 3.81 -3.42 -27.29
C GLY A 183 4.03 -3.00 -25.84
N GLU A 184 5.29 -2.95 -25.40
CA GLU A 184 5.68 -2.49 -24.06
C GLU A 184 5.87 -0.99 -23.95
N ILE A 185 6.40 -0.37 -25.01
CA ILE A 185 6.82 1.04 -24.98
C ILE A 185 5.62 1.92 -25.35
N TYR A 186 5.12 2.65 -24.36
CA TYR A 186 4.09 3.66 -24.55
C TYR A 186 4.76 5.04 -24.67
N LEU A 187 4.38 5.80 -25.70
CA LEU A 187 4.96 7.14 -25.94
C LEU A 187 4.27 8.25 -25.14
N ASP A 188 3.07 7.97 -24.60
CA ASP A 188 2.28 8.96 -23.85
C ASP A 188 2.42 8.74 -22.33
N LYS A 189 2.48 9.82 -21.55
CA LYS A 189 2.49 9.73 -20.08
C LYS A 189 1.14 9.17 -19.59
N PRO A 190 1.11 8.23 -18.62
CA PRO A 190 -0.13 7.82 -17.98
C PRO A 190 -0.94 9.02 -17.46
N ASP A 191 -2.26 8.96 -17.58
CA ASP A 191 -3.12 9.97 -16.98
C ASP A 191 -3.11 9.85 -15.44
N LEU A 192 -3.38 10.97 -14.74
CA LEU A 192 -3.39 11.03 -13.28
C LEU A 192 -4.35 10.02 -12.63
N GLN A 193 -5.47 9.68 -13.28
CA GLN A 193 -6.43 8.71 -12.74
C GLN A 193 -5.85 7.29 -12.80
N SER A 194 -5.10 6.97 -13.85
CA SER A 194 -4.37 5.71 -14.00
C SER A 194 -3.26 5.58 -12.95
N GLU A 195 -2.49 6.63 -12.71
CA GLU A 195 -1.49 6.66 -11.63
C GLU A 195 -2.14 6.44 -10.25
N ARG A 196 -3.24 7.16 -9.98
CA ARG A 196 -4.01 7.04 -8.73
C ARG A 196 -4.55 5.62 -8.52
N ARG A 197 -5.15 5.03 -9.56
CA ARG A 197 -5.68 3.65 -9.51
C ARG A 197 -4.57 2.63 -9.22
N ASN A 198 -3.39 2.82 -9.81
CA ASN A 198 -2.25 1.93 -9.56
C ASN A 198 -1.80 1.99 -8.09
N VAL A 199 -1.64 3.19 -7.52
CA VAL A 199 -1.29 3.35 -6.10
C VAL A 199 -2.33 2.69 -5.18
N ILE A 200 -3.61 2.92 -5.44
CA ILE A 200 -4.71 2.30 -4.67
C ILE A 200 -4.68 0.77 -4.80
N ASP A 201 -4.37 0.20 -5.96
CA ASP A 201 -4.25 -1.25 -6.15
C ASP A 201 -3.16 -1.85 -5.24
N TYR A 202 -1.99 -1.23 -5.18
CA TYR A 202 -0.91 -1.67 -4.28
C TYR A 202 -1.33 -1.58 -2.80
N LEU A 203 -1.96 -0.47 -2.41
CA LEU A 203 -2.42 -0.23 -1.03
C LEU A 203 -3.55 -1.17 -0.61
N THR A 204 -4.39 -1.64 -1.53
CA THR A 204 -5.56 -2.48 -1.21
C THR A 204 -5.35 -3.98 -1.43
N HIS A 205 -4.36 -4.39 -2.24
CA HIS A 205 -4.15 -5.80 -2.57
C HIS A 205 -2.74 -6.31 -2.26
N VAL A 206 -1.69 -5.51 -2.47
CA VAL A 206 -0.30 -5.97 -2.35
C VAL A 206 0.22 -5.79 -0.92
N PHE A 207 0.20 -4.57 -0.39
CA PHE A 207 0.74 -4.30 0.94
C PHE A 207 -0.02 -4.98 2.09
N PRO A 208 -1.38 -5.04 2.11
CA PRO A 208 -2.10 -5.73 3.18
C PRO A 208 -1.70 -7.20 3.30
N ALA A 209 -1.46 -7.87 2.17
CA ALA A 209 -1.04 -9.28 2.15
C ALA A 209 0.37 -9.51 2.73
N ALA A 210 1.21 -8.47 2.78
CA ALA A 210 2.58 -8.55 3.29
C ALA A 210 2.67 -8.50 4.82
N PHE A 211 1.67 -7.94 5.53
CA PHE A 211 1.70 -7.80 6.99
C PHE A 211 1.81 -9.14 7.72
N LYS A 212 1.02 -10.13 7.30
CA LYS A 212 1.02 -11.45 7.91
C LYS A 212 2.40 -12.13 7.86
N PRO A 213 3.04 -12.31 6.69
CA PRO A 213 4.38 -12.90 6.64
C PRO A 213 5.44 -12.02 7.32
N LEU A 214 5.32 -10.69 7.25
CA LEU A 214 6.25 -9.77 7.93
C LEU A 214 6.27 -10.01 9.45
N ASP A 215 5.11 -9.97 10.09
CA ASP A 215 4.98 -10.15 11.55
C ASP A 215 5.30 -11.59 11.97
N LEU A 216 4.98 -12.58 11.14
CA LEU A 216 5.38 -13.97 11.40
C LEU A 216 6.90 -14.14 11.38
N ARG A 217 7.58 -13.57 10.38
CA ARG A 217 9.04 -13.64 10.28
C ARG A 217 9.73 -12.94 11.45
N LEU A 218 9.23 -11.79 11.89
CA LEU A 218 9.74 -11.12 13.09
C LEU A 218 9.62 -12.02 14.33
N ARG A 219 8.44 -12.60 14.57
CA ARG A 219 8.23 -13.47 15.74
C ARG A 219 9.06 -14.75 15.70
N GLN A 220 9.21 -15.36 14.51
CA GLN A 220 10.06 -16.53 14.33
C GLN A 220 11.53 -16.19 14.56
N ALA A 221 12.01 -15.07 14.01
CA ALA A 221 13.36 -14.59 14.25
C ALA A 221 13.62 -14.30 15.74
N TRP A 222 12.67 -13.66 16.42
CA TRP A 222 12.72 -13.38 17.86
C TRP A 222 12.90 -14.65 18.71
N GLN A 223 12.07 -15.66 18.47
CA GLN A 223 12.19 -16.95 19.14
C GLN A 223 13.50 -17.67 18.78
N HIS A 224 13.90 -17.60 17.52
CA HIS A 224 15.10 -18.26 17.02
C HIS A 224 16.39 -17.73 17.66
N VAL A 225 16.48 -16.40 17.87
CA VAL A 225 17.61 -15.81 18.61
C VAL A 225 17.56 -16.09 20.12
N GLY A 226 16.52 -16.79 20.59
CA GLY A 226 16.36 -17.22 21.98
C GLY A 226 15.76 -16.17 22.91
N PHE A 227 15.00 -15.22 22.39
CA PHE A 227 14.25 -14.26 23.20
C PHE A 227 12.86 -14.79 23.57
N ASP A 228 12.32 -14.31 24.69
CA ASP A 228 11.01 -14.69 25.21
C ASP A 228 9.89 -14.15 24.31
N PRO A 229 9.11 -14.99 23.63
CA PRO A 229 8.03 -14.53 22.76
C PRO A 229 6.89 -13.80 23.47
N GLU A 230 6.75 -13.92 24.79
CA GLU A 230 5.73 -13.16 25.53
C GLU A 230 6.05 -11.65 25.56
N LEU A 231 7.30 -11.24 25.37
CA LEU A 231 7.69 -9.81 25.32
C LEU A 231 7.13 -9.06 24.10
N ILE A 232 6.82 -9.78 23.02
CA ILE A 232 6.26 -9.21 21.77
C ILE A 232 4.91 -9.85 21.42
N CYS A 233 4.22 -10.42 22.42
CA CYS A 233 2.95 -11.10 22.19
C CYS A 233 1.81 -10.12 21.89
N ASP A 234 1.93 -8.83 22.18
CA ASP A 234 0.89 -7.87 21.83
C ASP A 234 0.92 -7.57 20.31
N PRO A 235 -0.17 -7.80 19.55
CA PRO A 235 -0.33 -7.31 18.18
C PRO A 235 0.10 -5.87 17.94
N LEU A 236 -0.15 -4.96 18.88
CA LEU A 236 0.05 -3.53 18.67
C LEU A 236 1.41 -3.01 19.18
N SER A 237 2.25 -3.87 19.77
CA SER A 237 3.60 -3.50 20.24
C SER A 237 4.71 -3.72 19.20
N LEU A 238 4.36 -4.22 18.01
CA LEU A 238 5.29 -4.39 16.89
C LEU A 238 5.54 -3.05 16.16
N PRO A 239 6.64 -2.91 15.41
CA PRO A 239 6.92 -1.71 14.61
C PRO A 239 5.74 -1.29 13.74
N LYS A 240 5.47 0.00 13.67
CA LYS A 240 4.37 0.56 12.87
C LYS A 240 4.83 0.75 11.43
N LEU A 241 3.98 0.32 10.50
CA LEU A 241 4.14 0.61 9.07
C LEU A 241 2.97 1.47 8.64
N THR A 242 3.24 2.69 8.18
CA THR A 242 2.24 3.62 7.64
C THR A 242 2.53 3.89 6.17
N PHE A 243 1.53 4.41 5.46
CA PHE A 243 1.64 4.69 4.03
C PHE A 243 1.31 6.14 3.75
N GLY A 244 2.10 6.74 2.87
CA GLY A 244 1.84 8.05 2.29
C GLY A 244 1.73 7.96 0.76
N THR A 245 1.24 9.00 0.12
CA THR A 245 1.24 9.11 -1.34
C THR A 245 1.36 10.56 -1.79
N TRP A 246 2.12 10.79 -2.86
CA TRP A 246 2.19 12.07 -3.56
C TRP A 246 1.19 12.15 -4.71
N VAL A 247 0.68 11.00 -5.18
CA VAL A 247 -0.22 10.96 -6.34
C VAL A 247 -1.55 11.61 -6.00
N GLY A 248 -1.86 12.72 -6.68
CA GLY A 248 -3.04 13.55 -6.43
C GLY A 248 -2.84 14.69 -5.42
N GLY A 249 -1.67 14.78 -4.79
CA GLY A 249 -1.31 15.82 -3.83
C GLY A 249 -0.12 16.69 -4.27
N ASP A 250 0.87 16.08 -4.94
CA ASP A 250 2.02 16.78 -5.51
C ASP A 250 1.65 17.55 -6.78
N ARG A 251 1.78 18.87 -6.69
CA ARG A 251 1.46 19.83 -7.76
C ARG A 251 2.69 20.66 -8.18
N ASP A 252 3.87 20.32 -7.67
CA ASP A 252 5.12 20.98 -8.04
C ASP A 252 5.44 20.71 -9.52
N GLY A 253 5.30 21.75 -10.36
CA GLY A 253 5.47 21.63 -11.81
C GLY A 253 4.37 20.83 -12.54
N HIS A 254 3.29 20.44 -11.84
CA HIS A 254 2.23 19.59 -12.41
C HIS A 254 0.86 20.29 -12.41
N PRO A 255 0.55 21.13 -13.42
CA PRO A 255 -0.67 21.97 -13.43
C PRO A 255 -1.98 21.18 -13.49
N LEU A 256 -1.94 19.90 -13.86
CA LEU A 256 -3.11 19.02 -13.90
C LEU A 256 -3.57 18.54 -12.51
N VAL A 257 -2.75 18.70 -11.47
CA VAL A 257 -3.14 18.36 -10.09
C VAL A 257 -3.90 19.54 -9.48
N THR A 258 -5.19 19.61 -9.80
CA THR A 258 -6.11 20.66 -9.34
C THR A 258 -6.65 20.35 -7.93
N PRO A 259 -7.29 21.33 -7.24
CA PRO A 259 -7.99 21.04 -5.99
C PRO A 259 -9.03 19.91 -6.11
N GLN A 260 -9.75 19.85 -7.24
CA GLN A 260 -10.68 18.77 -7.57
C GLN A 260 -9.99 17.40 -7.55
N VAL A 261 -8.81 17.27 -8.18
CA VAL A 261 -8.04 16.01 -8.21
C VAL A 261 -7.64 15.60 -6.79
N THR A 262 -7.22 16.54 -5.94
CA THR A 262 -6.92 16.29 -4.53
C THR A 262 -8.15 15.80 -3.77
N ALA A 263 -9.31 16.44 -3.96
CA ALA A 263 -10.57 16.05 -3.33
C ALA A 263 -11.01 14.63 -3.73
N GLU A 264 -10.98 14.33 -5.03
CA GLU A 264 -11.25 12.99 -5.56
C GLU A 264 -10.30 11.95 -4.97
N THR A 265 -9.01 12.30 -4.85
CA THR A 265 -8.00 11.38 -4.33
C THR A 265 -8.22 11.04 -2.88
N LEU A 266 -8.48 12.04 -2.03
CA LEU A 266 -8.79 11.81 -0.60
C LEU A 266 -10.01 10.91 -0.42
N ILE A 267 -11.06 11.11 -1.22
CA ILE A 267 -12.24 10.25 -1.19
C ILE A 267 -11.96 8.85 -1.70
N ASP A 268 -11.23 8.71 -2.81
CA ASP A 268 -10.88 7.40 -3.36
C ASP A 268 -10.04 6.58 -2.36
N LEU A 269 -9.09 7.22 -1.68
CA LEU A 269 -8.29 6.62 -0.61
C LEU A 269 -9.17 6.15 0.55
N ARG A 270 -10.05 7.02 1.08
CA ARG A 270 -10.99 6.69 2.16
C ARG A 270 -11.94 5.54 1.81
N ARG A 271 -12.56 5.59 0.64
CA ARG A 271 -13.47 4.53 0.17
C ARG A 271 -12.75 3.20 0.05
N SER A 272 -11.51 3.25 -0.44
CA SER A 272 -10.66 2.07 -0.60
C SER A 272 -10.21 1.50 0.75
N ALA A 273 -9.93 2.36 1.75
CA ALA A 273 -9.67 1.94 3.14
C ALA A 273 -10.85 1.16 3.72
N LEU A 274 -12.04 1.74 3.68
CA LEU A 274 -13.25 1.13 4.21
C LEU A 274 -13.62 -0.16 3.45
N GLY A 275 -13.43 -0.19 2.13
CA GLY A 275 -13.62 -1.39 1.31
C GLY A 275 -12.65 -2.52 1.65
N LEU A 276 -11.36 -2.18 1.86
CA LEU A 276 -10.33 -3.11 2.34
C LEU A 276 -10.75 -3.69 3.70
N LEU A 277 -11.04 -2.85 4.69
CA LEU A 277 -11.41 -3.30 6.04
C LEU A 277 -12.70 -4.13 6.05
N GLN A 278 -13.70 -3.75 5.26
CA GLN A 278 -14.94 -4.52 5.12
C GLN A 278 -14.66 -5.92 4.57
N ARG A 279 -13.81 -6.03 3.55
CA ARG A 279 -13.42 -7.32 2.95
C ARG A 279 -12.69 -8.20 3.96
N GLU A 280 -11.65 -7.69 4.60
CA GLU A 280 -10.87 -8.45 5.58
C GLU A 280 -11.72 -8.89 6.79
N MET A 281 -12.59 -8.02 7.30
CA MET A 281 -13.57 -8.35 8.35
C MET A 281 -14.55 -9.44 7.92
N THR A 282 -15.02 -9.39 6.67
CA THR A 282 -15.95 -10.39 6.13
C THR A 282 -15.28 -11.76 6.00
N GLU A 283 -14.03 -11.81 5.54
CA GLU A 283 -13.28 -13.07 5.49
C GLU A 283 -13.00 -13.62 6.89
N LEU A 284 -12.65 -12.76 7.85
CA LEU A 284 -12.49 -13.15 9.25
C LEU A 284 -13.80 -13.71 9.84
N ALA A 285 -14.95 -13.09 9.54
CA ALA A 285 -16.25 -13.58 9.97
C ALA A 285 -16.56 -14.96 9.36
N ARG A 286 -16.22 -15.20 8.09
CA ARG A 286 -16.36 -16.53 7.48
C ARG A 286 -15.46 -17.56 8.15
N LEU A 287 -14.25 -17.19 8.52
CA LEU A 287 -13.30 -18.09 9.17
C LEU A 287 -13.72 -18.47 10.60
N LEU A 288 -14.14 -17.51 11.43
CA LEU A 288 -14.43 -17.73 12.86
C LEU A 288 -15.83 -18.30 13.13
N SER A 289 -16.08 -19.55 12.71
CA SER A 289 -17.36 -20.26 12.88
C SER A 289 -17.55 -20.92 14.26
N LEU A 290 -16.93 -20.39 15.32
CA LEU A 290 -16.86 -21.07 16.61
C LEU A 290 -18.23 -21.14 17.28
N SER A 291 -18.66 -22.35 17.63
CA SER A 291 -19.97 -22.60 18.19
C SER A 291 -19.96 -22.61 19.72
N ALA A 292 -20.91 -21.89 20.32
CA ALA A 292 -21.15 -21.84 21.75
C ALA A 292 -21.49 -23.20 22.38
N TYR A 293 -21.92 -24.19 21.57
CA TYR A 293 -22.17 -25.55 22.04
C TYR A 293 -20.90 -26.29 22.44
N TRP A 294 -19.78 -26.01 21.76
CA TRP A 294 -18.52 -26.70 21.98
C TRP A 294 -17.56 -25.86 22.82
N ILE A 295 -17.63 -24.54 22.67
CA ILE A 295 -16.76 -23.60 23.37
C ILE A 295 -17.64 -22.51 23.96
N ALA A 296 -17.89 -22.59 25.27
CA ALA A 296 -18.70 -21.59 25.96
C ALA A 296 -17.95 -20.24 25.97
N PRO A 297 -18.53 -19.16 25.43
CA PRO A 297 -17.94 -17.83 25.53
C PRO A 297 -17.92 -17.37 27.00
N ARG A 298 -16.89 -16.63 27.40
CA ARG A 298 -16.83 -16.03 28.74
C ARG A 298 -17.90 -14.96 28.90
N GLY A 299 -18.37 -14.76 30.13
CA GLY A 299 -19.44 -13.79 30.45
C GLY A 299 -19.12 -12.35 30.03
N GLU A 300 -17.87 -11.92 30.19
CA GLU A 300 -17.39 -10.60 29.76
C GLU A 300 -17.58 -10.39 28.25
N PHE A 301 -17.27 -11.40 27.43
CA PHE A 301 -17.45 -11.30 25.97
C PHE A 301 -18.93 -11.22 25.57
N LEU A 302 -19.80 -11.97 26.26
CA LEU A 302 -21.25 -11.87 26.06
C LEU A 302 -21.80 -10.49 26.44
N GLN A 303 -21.25 -9.86 27.47
CA GLN A 303 -21.61 -8.48 27.84
C GLN A 303 -21.18 -7.49 26.76
N GLU A 304 -19.99 -7.66 26.18
CA GLU A 304 -19.55 -6.83 25.05
C GLU A 304 -20.44 -7.00 23.81
N ILE A 305 -20.90 -8.22 23.51
CA ILE A 305 -21.91 -8.48 22.46
C ILE A 305 -23.21 -7.71 22.79
N ALA A 306 -23.75 -7.88 24.00
CA ALA A 306 -25.01 -7.23 24.41
C ALA A 306 -24.96 -5.70 24.28
N LYS A 307 -23.87 -5.07 24.75
CA LYS A 307 -23.65 -3.62 24.60
C LYS A 307 -23.77 -3.15 23.15
N ARG A 308 -23.23 -3.92 22.21
CA ARG A 308 -23.23 -3.58 20.77
C ARG A 308 -24.58 -3.87 20.11
N VAL A 309 -25.30 -4.88 20.58
CA VAL A 309 -26.69 -5.13 20.17
C VAL A 309 -27.57 -3.95 20.57
N ASP A 310 -27.47 -3.52 21.83
CA ASP A 310 -28.25 -2.39 22.37
C ASP A 310 -27.92 -1.09 21.64
N LEU A 311 -26.63 -0.81 21.42
CA LEU A 311 -26.18 0.36 20.64
C LEU A 311 -26.77 0.39 19.23
N LEU A 312 -26.82 -0.77 18.56
CA LEU A 312 -27.28 -0.87 17.17
C LEU A 312 -28.80 -1.02 17.02
N GLY A 313 -29.55 -1.26 18.10
CA GLY A 313 -31.00 -1.49 18.09
C GLY A 313 -31.41 -2.61 17.10
N ASP A 314 -32.39 -2.33 16.24
CA ASP A 314 -32.90 -3.30 15.25
C ASP A 314 -31.82 -3.87 14.31
N ILE A 315 -30.77 -3.08 14.01
CA ILE A 315 -29.64 -3.54 13.18
C ILE A 315 -28.86 -4.61 13.95
N GLY A 316 -28.62 -4.38 15.25
CA GLY A 316 -27.97 -5.32 16.14
C GLY A 316 -28.76 -6.61 16.30
N ALA A 317 -30.08 -6.50 16.52
CA ALA A 317 -30.97 -7.65 16.60
C ALA A 317 -30.92 -8.51 15.32
N LYS A 318 -30.96 -7.88 14.14
CA LYS A 318 -30.83 -8.60 12.85
C LYS A 318 -29.44 -9.24 12.67
N ALA A 319 -28.39 -8.57 13.11
CA ALA A 319 -27.03 -9.13 13.06
C ALA A 319 -26.91 -10.39 13.93
N MET A 320 -27.57 -10.43 15.09
CA MET A 320 -27.58 -11.60 15.98
C MET A 320 -28.38 -12.78 15.42
N LEU A 321 -29.40 -12.55 14.58
CA LEU A 321 -30.13 -13.63 13.91
C LEU A 321 -29.29 -14.36 12.86
N ARG A 322 -28.19 -13.75 12.40
CA ARG A 322 -27.24 -14.39 11.50
C ARG A 322 -26.31 -15.28 12.31
N ASN A 323 -26.16 -16.53 11.89
CA ASN A 323 -25.26 -17.50 12.52
C ASN A 323 -25.57 -17.73 14.01
N PRO A 324 -26.78 -18.24 14.34
CA PRO A 324 -27.18 -18.48 15.71
C PRO A 324 -26.20 -19.43 16.41
N ASN A 325 -25.89 -19.14 17.68
CA ASN A 325 -24.93 -19.88 18.51
C ASN A 325 -23.46 -19.79 18.06
N GLU A 326 -23.10 -18.80 17.23
CA GLU A 326 -21.70 -18.53 16.86
C GLU A 326 -21.26 -17.13 17.35
N PRO A 327 -20.99 -16.95 18.66
CA PRO A 327 -20.87 -15.63 19.27
C PRO A 327 -19.69 -14.80 18.73
N TRP A 328 -18.56 -15.41 18.36
CA TRP A 328 -17.43 -14.71 17.72
C TRP A 328 -17.79 -14.17 16.33
N ARG A 329 -18.50 -14.97 15.52
CA ARG A 329 -19.00 -14.54 14.21
C ARG A 329 -20.09 -13.47 14.34
N GLN A 330 -20.99 -13.64 15.30
CA GLN A 330 -22.02 -12.65 15.60
C GLN A 330 -21.41 -11.31 16.04
N PHE A 331 -20.36 -11.33 16.88
CA PHE A 331 -19.61 -10.13 17.25
C PHE A 331 -19.02 -9.42 16.02
N LEU A 332 -18.40 -10.16 15.10
CA LEU A 332 -17.91 -9.61 13.83
C LEU A 332 -19.03 -9.04 12.95
N ASN A 333 -20.22 -9.66 12.92
CA ASN A 333 -21.38 -9.12 12.21
C ASN A 333 -21.87 -7.79 12.82
N LEU A 334 -21.79 -7.65 14.15
CA LEU A 334 -22.09 -6.38 14.82
C LEU A 334 -21.04 -5.32 14.44
N MET A 335 -19.75 -5.64 14.52
CA MET A 335 -18.67 -4.75 14.10
C MET A 335 -18.80 -4.33 12.62
N LEU A 336 -19.12 -5.26 11.71
CA LEU A 336 -19.39 -4.96 10.29
C LEU A 336 -20.58 -4.01 10.12
N SER A 337 -21.57 -4.08 11.01
CA SER A 337 -22.72 -3.16 10.99
C SER A 337 -22.38 -1.76 11.50
N ARG A 338 -21.31 -1.63 12.30
CA ARG A 338 -20.75 -0.36 12.78
C ARG A 338 -19.77 0.28 11.79
N LEU A 339 -19.26 -0.46 10.80
CA LEU A 339 -18.35 0.14 9.82
C LEU A 339 -19.10 1.21 8.99
N PRO A 340 -18.51 2.41 8.77
CA PRO A 340 -19.11 3.44 7.93
C PRO A 340 -19.49 2.89 6.55
N LYS A 341 -20.73 3.11 6.14
CA LYS A 341 -21.27 2.56 4.89
C LYS A 341 -20.94 3.49 3.72
N VAL A 342 -19.92 3.11 2.96
CA VAL A 342 -19.55 3.80 1.75
C VAL A 342 -20.64 3.68 0.68
N SER A 343 -21.13 4.84 0.22
CA SER A 343 -21.94 5.01 -0.98
C SER A 343 -21.33 6.10 -1.85
N ALA A 344 -21.84 6.25 -3.08
CA ALA A 344 -21.39 7.29 -4.00
C ALA A 344 -21.55 8.72 -3.44
N LYS A 345 -22.52 8.95 -2.53
CA LYS A 345 -22.89 10.28 -2.02
C LYS A 345 -22.60 10.51 -0.54
N THR A 346 -22.25 9.46 0.20
CA THR A 346 -21.95 9.53 1.64
C THR A 346 -21.30 8.24 2.10
N ASP A 347 -20.47 8.31 3.12
CA ASP A 347 -19.93 7.16 3.84
C ASP A 347 -20.56 6.98 5.23
N GLY A 348 -21.55 7.80 5.59
CA GLY A 348 -22.16 7.84 6.92
C GLY A 348 -21.61 8.95 7.83
N LEU A 349 -20.41 9.50 7.57
CA LEU A 349 -19.85 10.62 8.34
C LEU A 349 -19.98 11.95 7.60
N ALA A 350 -19.92 11.96 6.27
CA ALA A 350 -20.16 13.17 5.48
C ALA A 350 -20.94 12.88 4.20
N ARG A 351 -21.59 13.92 3.66
CA ARG A 351 -22.05 13.95 2.27
C ARG A 351 -20.91 14.45 1.39
N VAL A 352 -20.76 13.80 0.24
CA VAL A 352 -19.73 14.12 -0.75
C VAL A 352 -20.43 14.56 -2.03
N ASP A 353 -20.16 15.80 -2.47
CA ASP A 353 -20.65 16.34 -3.74
C ASP A 353 -19.50 17.10 -4.44
N GLY A 354 -18.80 16.43 -5.36
CA GLY A 354 -17.57 16.98 -5.96
C GLY A 354 -16.46 17.17 -4.93
N ASP A 355 -16.03 18.41 -4.76
CA ASP A 355 -15.00 18.86 -3.81
C ASP A 355 -15.57 19.42 -2.48
N ASP A 356 -16.90 19.38 -2.30
CA ASP A 356 -17.59 19.79 -1.08
C ASP A 356 -17.86 18.60 -0.16
N PHE A 357 -17.31 18.68 1.06
CA PHE A 357 -17.49 17.68 2.12
C PHE A 357 -18.32 18.27 3.25
N ARG A 358 -19.56 17.77 3.41
CA ARG A 358 -20.47 18.27 4.45
C ARG A 358 -20.63 17.22 5.55
N PRO A 359 -20.12 17.48 6.76
CA PRO A 359 -20.30 16.56 7.88
C PRO A 359 -21.79 16.28 8.13
N ILE A 360 -22.09 15.04 8.47
CA ILE A 360 -23.40 14.60 8.95
C ILE A 360 -23.33 14.59 10.48
N ALA A 361 -24.47 14.81 11.14
CA ALA A 361 -24.55 14.71 12.59
C ALA A 361 -24.02 13.33 13.06
N PRO A 362 -23.14 13.28 14.07
CA PRO A 362 -22.52 12.03 14.47
C PRO A 362 -23.55 11.00 14.92
N ASP A 363 -23.43 9.79 14.39
CA ASP A 363 -24.25 8.64 14.76
C ASP A 363 -23.37 7.62 15.46
N GLU A 364 -23.56 7.45 16.78
CA GLU A 364 -22.74 6.60 17.64
C GLU A 364 -22.78 5.11 17.26
N ARG A 365 -23.73 4.73 16.40
CA ARG A 365 -23.81 3.38 15.83
C ARG A 365 -22.64 3.06 14.91
N PHE A 366 -22.00 4.06 14.30
CA PHE A 366 -20.87 3.86 13.40
C PHE A 366 -19.55 4.23 14.06
N TYR A 367 -18.47 3.54 13.67
CA TYR A 367 -17.13 3.93 14.06
C TYR A 367 -16.78 5.29 13.47
N ARG A 368 -16.28 6.20 14.30
CA ARG A 368 -15.76 7.49 13.85
C ARG A 368 -14.31 7.40 13.42
N THR A 369 -13.53 6.56 14.11
CA THR A 369 -12.10 6.37 13.87
C THR A 369 -11.76 4.89 13.79
N SER A 370 -10.64 4.58 13.15
CA SER A 370 -10.09 3.22 13.12
C SER A 370 -9.68 2.71 14.50
N ASP A 371 -9.34 3.61 15.44
CA ASP A 371 -8.99 3.25 16.81
C ASP A 371 -10.17 2.65 17.57
N GLU A 372 -11.39 3.17 17.37
CA GLU A 372 -12.59 2.57 17.94
C GLU A 372 -12.81 1.13 17.43
N MET A 373 -12.49 0.88 16.15
CA MET A 373 -12.52 -0.46 15.58
C MET A 373 -11.41 -1.36 16.15
N LEU A 374 -10.21 -0.83 16.40
CA LEU A 374 -9.12 -1.57 17.05
C LEU A 374 -9.48 -2.00 18.47
N VAL A 375 -10.20 -1.16 19.23
CA VAL A 375 -10.71 -1.51 20.56
C VAL A 375 -11.65 -2.72 20.47
N ASP A 376 -12.57 -2.74 19.51
CA ASP A 376 -13.46 -3.90 19.32
C ASP A 376 -12.70 -5.15 18.83
N LEU A 377 -11.69 -5.00 17.96
CA LEU A 377 -10.83 -6.11 17.54
C LEU A 377 -10.00 -6.68 18.71
N ARG A 378 -9.57 -5.82 19.65
CA ARG A 378 -8.92 -6.27 20.89
C ARG A 378 -9.85 -7.14 21.72
N VAL A 379 -11.11 -6.73 21.89
CA VAL A 379 -12.12 -7.55 22.59
C VAL A 379 -12.27 -8.92 21.93
N LEU A 380 -12.31 -8.98 20.60
CA LEU A 380 -12.36 -10.25 19.86
C LEU A 380 -11.10 -11.10 20.08
N TYR A 381 -9.93 -10.48 20.00
CA TYR A 381 -8.64 -11.13 20.23
C TYR A 381 -8.56 -11.74 21.64
N ASP A 382 -8.87 -10.95 22.67
CA ASP A 382 -8.83 -11.36 24.07
C ASP A 382 -9.89 -12.44 24.37
N ALA A 383 -11.05 -12.37 23.72
CA ALA A 383 -12.09 -13.39 23.84
C ALA A 383 -11.63 -14.77 23.31
N LEU A 384 -10.85 -14.81 22.22
CA LEU A 384 -10.25 -16.05 21.71
C LEU A 384 -9.13 -16.56 22.62
N VAL A 385 -8.26 -15.67 23.10
CA VAL A 385 -7.20 -16.02 24.06
C VAL A 385 -7.81 -16.59 25.34
N GLY A 386 -8.91 -16.02 25.82
CA GLY A 386 -9.65 -16.48 26.99
C GLY A 386 -10.23 -17.89 26.87
N VAL A 387 -10.38 -18.44 25.66
CA VAL A 387 -10.81 -19.83 25.44
C VAL A 387 -9.68 -20.71 24.92
N SER A 388 -8.43 -20.35 25.22
CA SER A 388 -7.22 -21.08 24.84
C SER A 388 -7.01 -21.19 23.33
N MET A 389 -7.51 -20.22 22.55
CA MET A 389 -7.36 -20.15 21.09
C MET A 389 -6.39 -19.04 20.65
N ARG A 390 -5.30 -18.83 21.40
CA ARG A 390 -4.29 -17.79 21.11
C ARG A 390 -3.70 -17.94 19.71
N GLU A 391 -3.40 -19.15 19.25
CA GLU A 391 -2.87 -19.39 17.90
C GLU A 391 -3.83 -18.91 16.81
N THR A 392 -5.13 -19.16 16.98
CA THR A 392 -6.16 -18.65 16.05
C THR A 392 -6.24 -17.13 16.10
N ALA A 393 -6.20 -16.53 17.29
CA ALA A 393 -6.19 -15.08 17.46
C ALA A 393 -4.97 -14.45 16.75
N ASP A 394 -3.79 -15.04 16.90
CA ASP A 394 -2.54 -14.59 16.26
C ASP A 394 -2.50 -14.80 14.75
N PHE A 395 -3.13 -15.86 14.25
CA PHE A 395 -3.09 -16.18 12.83
C PHE A 395 -4.18 -15.47 12.01
N ALA A 396 -5.32 -15.19 12.64
CA ALA A 396 -6.52 -14.66 11.99
C ALA A 396 -6.86 -13.21 12.38
N VAL A 397 -6.82 -12.86 13.68
CA VAL A 397 -7.25 -11.54 14.16
C VAL A 397 -6.10 -10.53 14.14
N ARG A 398 -4.92 -10.91 14.61
CA ARG A 398 -3.72 -10.04 14.63
C ARG A 398 -3.42 -9.40 13.27
N PRO A 399 -3.41 -10.12 12.12
CA PRO A 399 -3.15 -9.48 10.83
C PRO A 399 -4.15 -8.36 10.50
N LEU A 400 -5.42 -8.54 10.85
CA LEU A 400 -6.43 -7.51 10.66
C LEU A 400 -6.20 -6.31 11.59
N MET A 401 -5.85 -6.52 12.85
CA MET A 401 -5.47 -5.42 13.75
C MET A 401 -4.30 -4.61 13.18
N ARG A 402 -3.33 -5.28 12.57
CA ARG A 402 -2.16 -4.64 11.95
C ARG A 402 -2.53 -3.86 10.69
N ILE A 403 -3.44 -4.41 9.87
CA ILE A 403 -4.01 -3.70 8.72
C ILE A 403 -4.76 -2.43 9.18
N VAL A 404 -5.61 -2.52 10.21
CA VAL A 404 -6.32 -1.33 10.72
C VAL A 404 -5.34 -0.30 11.28
N GLN A 405 -4.29 -0.71 11.99
CA GLN A 405 -3.26 0.19 12.51
C GLN A 405 -2.45 0.88 11.40
N ALA A 406 -2.22 0.20 10.27
CA ALA A 406 -1.39 0.70 9.18
C ALA A 406 -2.14 1.59 8.18
N PHE A 407 -3.39 1.23 7.86
CA PHE A 407 -4.16 1.87 6.81
C PHE A 407 -5.28 2.79 7.36
N GLY A 408 -5.73 2.59 8.60
CA GLY A 408 -6.80 3.38 9.20
C GLY A 408 -8.06 3.47 8.33
N PHE A 409 -8.79 4.58 8.44
CA PHE A 409 -9.91 4.91 7.55
C PHE A 409 -9.51 5.82 6.37
N HIS A 410 -8.21 6.12 6.23
CA HIS A 410 -7.67 7.00 5.19
C HIS A 410 -6.82 6.27 4.13
N LEU A 411 -6.48 4.99 4.33
CA LEU A 411 -5.59 4.15 3.51
C LEU A 411 -4.12 4.62 3.47
N ALA A 412 -3.87 5.86 3.06
CA ALA A 412 -2.55 6.47 3.03
C ALA A 412 -2.67 7.99 3.22
N VAL A 413 -1.67 8.61 3.85
CA VAL A 413 -1.59 10.07 4.01
C VAL A 413 -1.31 10.70 2.65
N LEU A 414 -2.10 11.70 2.26
CA LEU A 414 -1.88 12.43 1.01
C LEU A 414 -1.01 13.66 1.27
N ASP A 415 0.23 13.63 0.78
CA ASP A 415 1.15 14.77 0.91
C ASP A 415 0.76 15.88 -0.07
N ILE A 416 0.60 17.10 0.44
CA ILE A 416 0.37 18.28 -0.38
C ILE A 416 1.68 19.01 -0.57
N ARG A 417 2.21 18.97 -1.80
CA ARG A 417 3.49 19.58 -2.15
C ARG A 417 3.32 20.67 -3.21
N GLN A 418 3.94 21.83 -2.99
CA GLN A 418 3.91 22.96 -3.93
C GLN A 418 5.23 23.74 -3.88
N ASN A 419 5.59 24.35 -5.00
CA ASN A 419 6.76 25.21 -5.14
C ASN A 419 6.59 26.52 -4.33
N SER A 420 7.62 26.91 -3.58
CA SER A 420 7.64 28.15 -2.78
C SER A 420 7.34 29.41 -3.61
N ALA A 421 7.82 29.49 -4.86
CA ALA A 421 7.54 30.63 -5.74
C ALA A 421 6.04 30.80 -6.06
N MET A 422 5.27 29.70 -6.04
CA MET A 422 3.81 29.75 -6.20
C MET A 422 3.14 30.37 -4.96
N HIS A 423 3.67 30.12 -3.76
CA HIS A 423 3.20 30.75 -2.53
C HIS A 423 3.52 32.25 -2.50
N ASP A 424 4.72 32.65 -2.94
CA ASP A 424 5.08 34.07 -3.05
C ASP A 424 4.12 34.82 -3.98
N LYS A 425 3.82 34.23 -5.15
CA LYS A 425 2.86 34.80 -6.11
C LYS A 425 1.43 34.80 -5.57
N ALA A 426 1.03 33.77 -4.83
CA ALA A 426 -0.27 33.73 -4.17
C ALA A 426 -0.41 34.86 -3.13
N ILE A 427 0.62 35.12 -2.33
CA ILE A 427 0.61 36.21 -1.35
C ILE A 427 0.52 37.56 -2.06
N GLU A 428 1.36 37.81 -3.08
CA GLU A 428 1.30 39.05 -3.88
C GLU A 428 -0.12 39.31 -4.42
N GLN A 429 -0.74 38.29 -5.00
CA GLN A 429 -2.12 38.34 -5.50
C GLN A 429 -3.15 38.62 -4.40
N LEU A 430 -2.99 38.01 -3.23
CA LEU A 430 -3.84 38.26 -2.06
C LEU A 430 -3.73 39.70 -1.57
N LEU A 431 -2.53 40.27 -1.52
CA LEU A 431 -2.31 41.67 -1.12
C LEU A 431 -2.96 42.65 -2.09
N VAL A 432 -2.82 42.40 -3.40
CA VAL A 432 -3.48 43.19 -4.44
C VAL A 432 -5.01 43.12 -4.27
N ALA A 433 -5.56 41.92 -4.13
CA ALA A 433 -6.99 41.71 -3.97
C ALA A 433 -7.56 42.32 -2.67
N ALA A 434 -6.75 42.35 -1.61
CA ALA A 434 -7.08 43.00 -0.34
C ALA A 434 -6.95 44.54 -0.38
N GLY A 435 -6.46 45.11 -1.50
CA GLY A 435 -6.29 46.55 -1.68
C GLY A 435 -5.12 47.14 -0.90
N MET A 436 -4.10 46.33 -0.57
CA MET A 436 -2.90 46.82 0.09
C MET A 436 -2.03 47.62 -0.88
N ALA A 437 -1.55 48.80 -0.45
CA ALA A 437 -0.72 49.68 -1.26
C ALA A 437 0.66 49.09 -1.57
N ASP A 438 1.21 48.32 -0.63
CA ASP A 438 2.46 47.59 -0.77
C ASP A 438 2.12 46.12 -0.96
N SER A 439 2.13 45.66 -2.21
CA SER A 439 1.65 44.33 -2.58
C SER A 439 2.69 43.50 -3.34
N ASP A 440 3.84 44.06 -3.70
CA ASP A 440 4.90 43.41 -4.50
C ASP A 440 5.75 42.44 -3.66
N TYR A 441 5.08 41.47 -3.02
CA TYR A 441 5.66 40.53 -2.06
C TYR A 441 6.85 39.77 -2.65
N THR A 442 6.77 39.37 -3.92
CA THR A 442 7.86 38.63 -4.59
C THR A 442 9.16 39.42 -4.69
N ARG A 443 9.12 40.75 -4.57
CA ARG A 443 10.29 41.64 -4.60
C ARG A 443 10.71 42.18 -3.25
N TRP A 444 9.96 41.87 -2.19
CA TRP A 444 10.36 42.24 -0.84
C TRP A 444 11.62 41.48 -0.43
N ASP A 445 12.49 42.16 0.32
CA ASP A 445 13.58 41.50 1.02
C ASP A 445 13.05 40.57 2.13
N GLU A 446 13.88 39.61 2.54
CA GLU A 446 13.50 38.57 3.50
C GLU A 446 13.09 39.15 4.86
N ALA A 447 13.78 40.20 5.33
CA ALA A 447 13.47 40.81 6.62
C ALA A 447 12.06 41.42 6.63
N LYS A 448 11.67 42.08 5.53
CA LYS A 448 10.32 42.62 5.34
C LYS A 448 9.28 41.50 5.22
N ARG A 449 9.56 40.42 4.50
CA ARG A 449 8.65 39.25 4.39
C ARG A 449 8.36 38.65 5.75
N ILE A 450 9.40 38.38 6.55
CA ILE A 450 9.26 37.83 7.91
C ILE A 450 8.44 38.79 8.79
N ALA A 451 8.80 40.07 8.83
CA ALA A 451 8.10 41.06 9.66
C ALA A 451 6.61 41.15 9.29
N PHE A 452 6.28 41.09 7.99
CA PHE A 452 4.91 41.06 7.51
C PHE A 452 4.18 39.78 7.95
N LEU A 453 4.75 38.60 7.71
CA LEU A 453 4.14 37.33 8.07
C LEU A 453 3.91 37.21 9.58
N GLU A 454 4.88 37.62 10.41
CA GLU A 454 4.73 37.63 11.87
C GLU A 454 3.62 38.56 12.35
N ALA A 455 3.45 39.71 11.71
CA ALA A 455 2.37 40.64 12.04
C ALA A 455 1.00 40.06 11.67
N GLU A 456 0.88 39.44 10.50
CA GLU A 456 -0.38 38.89 9.99
C GLU A 456 -0.78 37.58 10.69
N LEU A 457 0.18 36.73 11.08
CA LEU A 457 -0.10 35.54 11.90
C LEU A 457 -0.66 35.87 13.28
N LYS A 458 -0.43 37.08 13.80
CA LYS A 458 -1.02 37.59 15.05
C LYS A 458 -2.39 38.23 14.84
N SER A 459 -2.74 38.52 13.58
CA SER A 459 -3.98 39.18 13.23
C SER A 459 -5.12 38.16 13.09
N GLN A 460 -6.31 38.51 13.58
CA GLN A 460 -7.53 37.70 13.39
C GLN A 460 -8.35 38.16 12.18
N ARG A 461 -7.90 39.21 11.48
CA ARG A 461 -8.61 39.73 10.32
C ARG A 461 -8.43 38.78 9.13
N PRO A 462 -9.49 38.40 8.41
CA PRO A 462 -9.33 37.65 7.17
C PRO A 462 -8.77 38.58 6.08
N PHE A 463 -7.86 38.05 5.25
CA PHE A 463 -7.34 38.77 4.07
C PHE A 463 -8.41 39.00 3.01
N LEU A 464 -9.24 37.99 2.77
CA LEU A 464 -10.33 38.04 1.80
C LEU A 464 -11.60 37.48 2.39
N VAL A 465 -12.72 37.99 1.87
CA VAL A 465 -14.03 37.37 2.08
C VAL A 465 -14.04 36.01 1.38
N ALA A 466 -14.56 34.99 2.06
CA ALA A 466 -14.67 33.65 1.51
C ALA A 466 -15.38 33.64 0.14
N GLY A 467 -14.81 32.93 -0.83
CA GLY A 467 -15.35 32.80 -2.19
C GLY A 467 -14.95 33.92 -3.17
N ARG A 468 -14.18 34.93 -2.74
CA ARG A 468 -13.57 35.88 -3.69
C ARG A 468 -12.29 35.32 -4.31
N SER A 469 -12.21 35.43 -5.63
CA SER A 469 -10.98 35.17 -6.38
C SER A 469 -9.92 36.22 -6.07
N ALA A 470 -8.68 35.77 -5.85
CA ALA A 470 -7.53 36.62 -5.59
C ALA A 470 -6.55 36.66 -6.77
N GLY A 471 -6.71 35.76 -7.75
CA GLY A 471 -5.79 35.54 -8.86
C GLY A 471 -5.53 34.05 -9.07
N LYS A 472 -4.97 33.68 -10.22
CA LYS A 472 -4.85 32.27 -10.64
C LYS A 472 -4.04 31.43 -9.65
N GLU A 473 -2.86 31.91 -9.25
CA GLU A 473 -1.95 31.20 -8.35
C GLU A 473 -2.51 31.16 -6.92
N ALA A 474 -3.07 32.26 -6.43
CA ALA A 474 -3.72 32.34 -5.14
C ALA A 474 -4.95 31.40 -5.05
N ASP A 475 -5.82 31.41 -6.06
CA ASP A 475 -7.01 30.55 -6.09
C ASP A 475 -6.62 29.06 -6.15
N ALA A 476 -5.54 28.72 -6.87
CA ALA A 476 -5.03 27.35 -6.92
C ALA A 476 -4.48 26.87 -5.56
N VAL A 477 -3.70 27.71 -4.86
CA VAL A 477 -3.14 27.39 -3.55
C VAL A 477 -4.25 27.32 -2.49
N LEU A 478 -5.12 28.33 -2.43
CA LEU A 478 -6.22 28.39 -1.48
C LEU A 478 -7.24 27.27 -1.71
N GLY A 479 -7.52 26.93 -2.97
CA GLY A 479 -8.41 25.82 -3.32
C GLY A 479 -7.91 24.50 -2.75
N ALA A 480 -6.62 24.19 -2.92
CA ALA A 480 -6.02 22.97 -2.37
C ALA A 480 -6.11 22.91 -0.84
N LEU A 481 -5.75 24.00 -0.16
CA LEU A 481 -5.83 24.09 1.31
C LEU A 481 -7.27 24.03 1.82
N SER A 482 -8.23 24.60 1.07
CA SER A 482 -9.65 24.52 1.39
C SER A 482 -10.16 23.09 1.34
N VAL A 483 -9.79 22.32 0.30
CA VAL A 483 -10.12 20.90 0.18
C VAL A 483 -9.60 20.12 1.38
N VAL A 484 -8.33 20.30 1.75
CA VAL A 484 -7.73 19.64 2.93
C VAL A 484 -8.49 20.00 4.20
N ARG A 485 -8.75 21.30 4.43
CA ARG A 485 -9.49 21.76 5.62
C ARG A 485 -10.89 21.16 5.68
N GLN A 486 -11.63 21.15 4.56
CA GLN A 486 -12.98 20.59 4.50
C GLN A 486 -12.97 19.09 4.77
N TYR A 487 -12.02 18.36 4.19
CA TYR A 487 -11.86 16.93 4.43
C TYR A 487 -11.55 16.63 5.90
N LEU A 488 -10.58 17.33 6.50
CA LEU A 488 -10.23 17.18 7.93
C LEU A 488 -11.40 17.54 8.86
N HIS A 489 -12.21 18.53 8.51
CA HIS A 489 -13.40 18.88 9.29
C HIS A 489 -14.52 17.83 9.15
N ALA A 490 -14.60 17.16 8.00
CA ALA A 490 -15.63 16.17 7.72
C ALA A 490 -15.31 14.79 8.31
N PHE A 491 -14.05 14.37 8.27
CA PHE A 491 -13.66 13.00 8.61
C PHE A 491 -12.62 12.95 9.76
N GLY A 492 -11.72 13.93 9.83
CA GLY A 492 -10.64 13.97 10.81
C GLY A 492 -9.26 13.74 10.16
N SER A 493 -8.21 13.69 10.97
CA SER A 493 -6.84 13.39 10.50
C SER A 493 -6.60 11.90 10.25
N GLU A 494 -7.32 11.03 10.95
CA GLU A 494 -7.14 9.58 10.90
C GLU A 494 -7.95 8.90 9.80
N GLY A 495 -8.52 9.69 8.88
CA GLY A 495 -9.59 9.24 8.01
C GLY A 495 -10.89 9.53 8.70
#